data_AF-A0A965HGB3-F1
#
_entry.id   AF-A0A965HGB3-F1
#
_cell.length_a   1.000
_cell.length_b   1.000
_cell.length_c   1.000
_cell.angle_alpha   90.00
_cell.angle_beta   90.00
_cell.angle_gamma   90.00
#
_symmetry.space_group_name_H-M   'P 1'
#
loop_
_entity.id
_entity.type
_entity.pdbx_description
1 polymer ?
#
loop_
_entity_poly.entity_id
_entity_poly.type
_entity_poly.pdbx_seq_one_letter_code
_entity_poly.pdbx_strand_id
1 'polypeptide(L)'
;MNTFTYDDANKQSYKLSYDGKSPQNDHIHVAYSNSREYRNAFRKLTNQTTSPPENPFEIDDETLDEQQYDESKVAVFMDTLFAKTKSSQLFQTLYDLAAAQMISIDREIGLAVLCSYDYLSAFYNCYIDFIECPETFSENTPSYQKIKGML
;
A
#
# COMPACT_ATOMS: atom_id res chain seq x y z
N MET A 1 -20.90 -19.83 8.36
CA MET A 1 -22.11 -19.89 7.51
C MET A 1 -22.52 -18.45 7.26
N ASN A 2 -22.18 -17.93 6.09
CA ASN A 2 -22.45 -16.53 5.76
C ASN A 2 -23.70 -16.46 4.90
N THR A 3 -24.69 -15.69 5.35
CA THR A 3 -25.88 -15.35 4.56
C THR A 3 -25.61 -14.08 3.76
N PHE A 4 -25.85 -14.14 2.45
CA PHE A 4 -25.78 -13.00 1.55
C PHE A 4 -27.19 -12.47 1.29
N THR A 5 -27.36 -11.15 1.36
CA THR A 5 -28.50 -10.46 0.77
C THR A 5 -27.97 -9.36 -0.13
N TYR A 6 -28.42 -9.37 -1.39
CA TYR A 6 -28.18 -8.33 -2.39
C TYR A 6 -29.20 -7.20 -2.22
N ASP A 7 -28.75 -5.95 -2.40
CA ASP A 7 -29.65 -4.82 -2.63
C ASP A 7 -29.08 -3.91 -3.73
N ASP A 8 -29.94 -3.61 -4.71
CA ASP A 8 -29.67 -2.89 -5.95
C ASP A 8 -29.75 -1.37 -5.72
N ALA A 9 -28.61 -0.72 -5.48
CA ALA A 9 -28.40 0.71 -5.80
C ALA A 9 -26.97 1.14 -5.45
N ASN A 10 -26.14 1.19 -6.49
CA ASN A 10 -24.92 1.99 -6.66
C ASN A 10 -24.56 2.98 -5.52
N LYS A 11 -23.81 2.48 -4.51
CA LYS A 11 -22.80 3.17 -3.66
C LYS A 11 -22.36 2.20 -2.56
N GLN A 12 -21.26 1.48 -2.80
CA GLN A 12 -20.71 0.57 -1.80
C GLN A 12 -19.95 1.37 -0.73
N SER A 13 -20.66 1.81 0.31
CA SER A 13 -20.06 2.25 1.56
C SER A 13 -19.82 1.02 2.43
N TYR A 14 -18.59 0.52 2.46
CA TYR A 14 -18.19 -0.57 3.34
C TYR A 14 -18.18 -0.08 4.78
N LYS A 15 -19.11 -0.57 5.62
CA LYS A 15 -19.04 -0.41 7.07
C LYS A 15 -18.11 -1.49 7.63
N LEU A 16 -16.90 -1.09 8.02
CA LEU A 16 -15.99 -1.92 8.82
C LEU A 16 -16.48 -1.92 10.28
N SER A 17 -16.84 -3.09 10.82
CA SER A 17 -17.10 -3.29 12.24
C SER A 17 -15.77 -3.48 12.98
N TYR A 18 -15.52 -2.66 14.00
CA TYR A 18 -14.28 -2.63 14.77
C TYR A 18 -14.24 -3.73 15.85
N ASP A 19 -13.25 -4.62 15.80
CA ASP A 19 -12.98 -5.66 16.81
C ASP A 19 -11.72 -5.37 17.69
N GLY A 20 -11.16 -4.16 17.60
CA GLY A 20 -9.98 -3.78 18.36
C GLY A 20 -8.65 -4.36 17.83
N LYS A 21 -8.64 -5.03 16.68
CA LYS A 21 -7.44 -5.26 15.86
C LYS A 21 -7.49 -4.30 14.68
N SER A 22 -6.37 -3.62 14.38
CA SER A 22 -6.27 -2.70 13.24
C SER A 22 -6.77 -3.45 11.98
N PRO A 23 -7.76 -2.94 11.24
CA PRO A 23 -8.20 -3.59 10.02
C PRO A 23 -7.03 -3.59 9.05
N GLN A 24 -6.44 -4.75 8.84
CA GLN A 24 -5.38 -4.94 7.85
C GLN A 24 -6.07 -4.89 6.50
N ASN A 25 -5.77 -3.88 5.68
CA ASN A 25 -6.33 -3.69 4.34
C ASN A 25 -5.74 -4.69 3.32
N ASP A 26 -5.49 -5.92 3.77
CA ASP A 26 -4.77 -7.00 3.11
C ASP A 26 -5.54 -7.63 1.92
N HIS A 27 -6.60 -6.99 1.42
CA HIS A 27 -7.40 -7.46 0.29
C HIS A 27 -7.76 -6.33 -0.69
N ILE A 28 -7.14 -5.16 -0.57
CA ILE A 28 -7.45 -4.00 -1.41
C ILE A 28 -6.43 -3.90 -2.53
N HIS A 29 -6.87 -4.09 -3.77
CA HIS A 29 -6.06 -3.71 -4.92
C HIS A 29 -5.95 -2.19 -5.03
N VAL A 30 -4.73 -1.73 -5.30
CA VAL A 30 -4.39 -0.31 -5.34
C VAL A 30 -4.23 0.15 -6.78
N ALA A 31 -4.93 1.23 -7.14
CA ALA A 31 -4.80 1.91 -8.42
C ALA A 31 -5.00 3.41 -8.23
N TYR A 32 -4.23 4.21 -8.97
CA TYR A 32 -4.28 5.67 -8.98
C TYR A 32 -3.65 6.19 -10.27
N SER A 33 -3.99 7.41 -10.65
CA SER A 33 -3.55 8.09 -11.88
C SER A 33 -2.89 9.45 -11.65
N ASN A 34 -3.01 9.99 -10.44
CA ASN A 34 -2.47 11.28 -10.05
C ASN A 34 -2.06 11.30 -8.57
N SER A 35 -1.29 12.32 -8.19
CA SER A 35 -0.72 12.47 -6.83
C SER A 35 -1.77 12.44 -5.73
N ARG A 36 -2.96 13.03 -5.98
CA ARG A 36 -4.06 13.07 -5.01
C ARG A 36 -4.63 11.68 -4.75
N GLU A 37 -4.87 10.91 -5.81
CA GLU A 37 -5.35 9.52 -5.71
C GLU A 37 -4.32 8.63 -5.01
N TYR A 38 -3.04 8.80 -5.32
CA TYR A 38 -1.95 8.09 -4.63
C TYR A 38 -1.93 8.38 -3.13
N ARG A 39 -1.91 9.67 -2.73
CA ARG A 39 -1.89 10.06 -1.30
C ARG A 39 -3.08 9.47 -0.55
N ASN A 40 -4.27 9.54 -1.15
CA ASN A 40 -5.48 8.93 -0.58
C ASN A 40 -5.38 7.41 -0.46
N ALA A 41 -4.84 6.72 -1.47
CA ALA A 41 -4.63 5.28 -1.40
C ALA A 41 -3.61 4.92 -0.32
N PHE A 42 -2.48 5.61 -0.28
CA PHE A 42 -1.42 5.38 0.70
C PHE A 42 -1.89 5.62 2.14
N ARG A 43 -2.67 6.68 2.38
CA ARG A 43 -3.31 6.93 3.68
C ARG A 43 -4.24 5.81 4.12
N LYS A 44 -5.03 5.25 3.19
CA LYS A 44 -5.90 4.10 3.50
C LYS A 44 -5.06 2.89 3.88
N LEU A 45 -4.03 2.55 3.10
CA LEU A 45 -3.15 1.42 3.40
C LEU A 45 -2.48 1.54 4.77
N THR A 46 -2.08 2.76 5.14
CA THR A 46 -1.40 3.08 6.39
C THR A 46 -2.35 3.43 7.55
N ASN A 47 -3.68 3.35 7.34
CA ASN A 47 -4.71 3.73 8.31
C ASN A 47 -4.51 5.14 8.92
N GLN A 48 -4.06 6.08 8.09
CA GLN A 48 -3.94 7.49 8.45
C GLN A 48 -5.30 8.18 8.48
N THR A 49 -5.45 9.14 9.39
CA THR A 49 -6.68 9.93 9.58
C THR A 49 -6.39 11.38 9.25
N THR A 50 -7.24 12.00 8.45
CA THR A 50 -7.17 13.44 8.14
C THR A 50 -8.10 14.21 9.06
N SER A 51 -7.66 15.37 9.53
CA SER A 51 -8.54 16.35 10.19
C SER A 51 -8.95 17.44 9.20
N PRO A 52 -10.08 18.14 9.44
CA PRO A 52 -10.36 19.36 8.71
C PRO A 52 -9.25 20.39 8.96
N PRO A 53 -8.89 21.23 7.98
CA PRO A 53 -7.94 22.32 8.20
C PRO A 53 -8.47 23.28 9.27
N GLU A 54 -7.58 23.76 10.15
CA GLU A 54 -7.93 24.77 11.15
C GLU A 54 -8.32 26.10 10.51
N ASN A 55 -7.67 26.45 9.38
CA ASN A 55 -8.03 27.60 8.55
C ASN A 55 -8.13 27.20 7.06
N PRO A 56 -9.33 26.86 6.56
CA PRO A 56 -9.53 26.37 5.18
C PRO A 56 -9.22 27.40 4.08
N PHE A 57 -8.95 28.66 4.43
CA PHE A 57 -8.68 29.72 3.45
C PHE A 57 -7.19 30.06 3.30
N GLU A 58 -6.30 29.47 4.10
CA GLU A 58 -4.87 29.83 4.12
C GLU A 58 -3.94 28.71 3.71
N ILE A 59 -4.40 27.46 3.72
CA ILE A 59 -3.56 26.29 3.45
C ILE A 59 -4.16 25.55 2.26
N ASP A 60 -3.37 25.37 1.21
CA ASP A 60 -3.76 24.55 0.07
C ASP A 60 -3.79 23.06 0.45
N ASP A 61 -4.51 22.26 -0.34
CA ASP A 61 -4.72 20.84 -0.07
C ASP A 61 -3.41 20.03 0.05
N GLU A 62 -2.36 20.41 -0.67
CA GLU A 62 -1.07 19.70 -0.68
C GLU A 62 -0.27 20.01 0.59
N THR A 63 -0.18 21.28 0.98
CA THR A 63 0.43 21.67 2.26
C THR A 63 -0.30 21.06 3.45
N LEU A 64 -1.64 21.01 3.41
CA LEU A 64 -2.44 20.37 4.47
C LEU A 64 -2.14 18.86 4.57
N ASP A 65 -2.02 18.19 3.43
CA ASP A 65 -1.70 16.76 3.37
C ASP A 65 -0.32 16.49 3.98
N GLU A 66 0.68 17.30 3.66
CA GLU A 66 2.03 17.20 4.26
C GLU A 66 2.00 17.37 5.78
N GLN A 67 1.25 18.35 6.30
CA GLN A 67 1.11 18.56 7.75
C GLN A 67 0.43 17.41 8.49
N GLN A 68 -0.45 16.67 7.79
CA GLN A 68 -1.20 15.55 8.35
C GLN A 68 -0.54 14.20 8.10
N TYR A 69 0.70 14.18 7.59
CA TYR A 69 1.44 12.95 7.37
C TYR A 69 1.87 12.34 8.71
N ASP A 70 1.43 11.10 8.97
CA ASP A 70 1.77 10.37 10.20
C ASP A 70 2.90 9.37 9.91
N GLU A 71 4.14 9.81 10.13
CA GLU A 71 5.34 9.00 9.94
C GLU A 71 5.30 7.70 10.75
N SER A 72 4.71 7.72 11.95
CA SER A 72 4.67 6.54 12.83
C SER A 72 3.80 5.43 12.25
N LYS A 73 2.65 5.78 11.67
CA LYS A 73 1.77 4.82 10.99
C LYS A 73 2.40 4.26 9.72
N VAL A 74 3.14 5.10 8.99
CA VAL A 74 3.86 4.67 7.79
C VAL A 74 4.96 3.69 8.15
N ALA A 75 5.75 3.96 9.18
CA ALA A 75 6.77 3.05 9.68
C ALA A 75 6.16 1.69 10.06
N VAL A 76 5.07 1.68 10.84
CA VAL A 76 4.36 0.44 11.22
C VAL A 76 3.88 -0.34 10.00
N PHE A 77 3.37 0.34 8.96
CA PHE A 77 2.95 -0.30 7.72
C PHE A 77 4.12 -0.94 6.97
N MET A 78 5.23 -0.21 6.79
CA MET A 78 6.42 -0.71 6.12
C MET A 78 7.06 -1.88 6.89
N ASP A 79 7.17 -1.77 8.21
CA ASP A 79 7.64 -2.85 9.09
C ASP A 79 6.78 -4.11 8.93
N THR A 80 5.46 -3.94 8.84
CA THR A 80 4.52 -5.05 8.63
C THR A 80 4.74 -5.71 7.27
N LEU A 81 4.86 -4.93 6.19
CA LEU A 81 5.15 -5.45 4.85
C LEU A 81 6.47 -6.22 4.83
N PHE A 82 7.53 -5.63 5.39
CA PHE A 82 8.84 -6.27 5.44
C PHE A 82 8.79 -7.55 6.25
N ALA A 83 8.16 -7.54 7.43
CA ALA A 83 8.03 -8.73 8.28
C ALA A 83 7.29 -9.89 7.59
N LYS A 84 6.27 -9.59 6.78
CA LYS A 84 5.48 -10.59 6.03
C LYS A 84 6.21 -11.13 4.80
N THR A 85 7.14 -10.38 4.23
CA THR A 85 7.79 -10.71 2.95
C THR A 85 9.28 -11.08 3.09
N LYS A 86 9.89 -10.88 4.26
CA LYS A 86 11.33 -11.11 4.50
C LYS A 86 11.81 -12.53 4.20
N SER A 87 10.94 -13.52 4.33
CA SER A 87 11.25 -14.92 4.03
C SER A 87 11.12 -15.28 2.55
N SER A 88 10.52 -14.40 1.73
CA SER A 88 10.35 -14.63 0.30
C SER A 88 11.54 -14.08 -0.49
N GLN A 89 12.31 -14.98 -1.10
CA GLN A 89 13.45 -14.60 -1.95
C GLN A 89 13.05 -13.71 -3.13
N LEU A 90 11.81 -13.86 -3.63
CA LEU A 90 11.26 -13.03 -4.69
C LEU A 90 11.13 -11.57 -4.25
N PHE A 91 10.60 -11.32 -3.05
CA PHE A 91 10.50 -9.96 -2.49
C PHE A 91 11.86 -9.40 -2.10
N GLN A 92 12.78 -10.22 -1.57
CA GLN A 92 14.16 -9.76 -1.34
C GLN A 92 14.81 -9.26 -2.63
N THR A 93 14.57 -9.92 -3.76
CA THR A 93 15.04 -9.49 -5.07
C THR A 93 14.42 -8.16 -5.49
N LEU A 94 13.12 -7.94 -5.24
CA LEU A 94 12.48 -6.64 -5.53
C LEU A 94 13.06 -5.52 -4.68
N TYR A 95 13.34 -5.76 -3.40
CA TYR A 95 13.98 -4.78 -2.52
C TYR A 95 15.38 -4.42 -3.00
N ASP A 96 16.19 -5.42 -3.39
CA ASP A 96 17.54 -5.19 -3.88
C ASP A 96 17.53 -4.38 -5.20
N LEU A 97 16.63 -4.72 -6.14
CA LEU A 97 16.49 -3.98 -7.40
C LEU A 97 16.03 -2.54 -7.18
N ALA A 98 15.05 -2.33 -6.31
CA ALA A 98 14.55 -1.00 -5.98
C ALA A 98 15.59 -0.15 -5.23
N ALA A 99 16.37 -0.75 -4.31
CA ALA A 99 17.45 -0.06 -3.63
C ALA A 99 18.57 0.36 -4.60
N ALA A 100 18.87 -0.48 -5.59
CA ALA A 100 19.89 -0.18 -6.60
C ALA A 100 19.57 1.06 -7.43
N GLN A 101 18.28 1.38 -7.65
CA GLN A 101 17.85 2.64 -8.29
C GLN A 101 18.31 3.89 -7.52
N MET A 102 18.57 3.75 -6.22
CA MET A 102 19.10 4.79 -5.34
C MET A 102 20.60 4.62 -5.04
N ILE A 103 21.31 3.79 -5.81
CA ILE A 103 22.74 3.44 -5.58
C ILE A 103 22.92 2.89 -4.14
N SER A 104 21.95 2.08 -3.69
CA SER A 104 21.92 1.50 -2.36
C SER A 104 21.79 -0.02 -2.40
N ILE A 105 22.26 -0.67 -1.34
CA ILE A 105 22.05 -2.10 -1.06
C ILE A 105 21.12 -2.31 0.14
N ASP A 106 20.62 -1.23 0.72
CA ASP A 106 19.73 -1.27 1.88
C ASP A 106 18.31 -1.60 1.43
N ARG A 107 17.80 -2.74 1.90
CA ARG A 107 16.46 -3.24 1.56
C ARG A 107 15.34 -2.39 2.15
N GLU A 108 15.58 -1.66 3.23
CA GLU A 108 14.60 -0.70 3.76
C GLU A 108 14.45 0.49 2.82
N ILE A 109 15.55 0.95 2.21
CA ILE A 109 15.50 1.94 1.11
C ILE A 109 14.75 1.36 -0.08
N GLY A 110 15.00 0.10 -0.45
CA GLY A 110 14.27 -0.58 -1.51
C GLY A 110 12.75 -0.64 -1.25
N LEU A 111 12.34 -0.96 -0.02
CA LEU A 111 10.93 -0.95 0.37
C LEU A 111 10.32 0.45 0.30
N ALA A 112 11.04 1.49 0.72
CA ALA A 112 10.59 2.87 0.62
C ALA A 112 10.39 3.28 -0.85
N VAL A 113 11.31 2.89 -1.75
CA VAL A 113 11.17 3.09 -3.20
C VAL A 113 9.93 2.37 -3.74
N LEU A 114 9.71 1.11 -3.36
CA LEU A 114 8.53 0.34 -3.79
C LEU A 114 7.21 0.91 -3.28
N CYS A 115 7.22 1.64 -2.16
CA CYS A 115 6.05 2.33 -1.63
C CYS A 115 5.83 3.72 -2.23
N SER A 116 6.73 4.20 -3.11
CA SER A 116 6.58 5.50 -3.78
C SER A 116 5.52 5.49 -4.88
N TYR A 117 5.20 6.70 -5.39
CA TYR A 117 4.18 6.92 -6.40
C TYR A 117 4.30 6.00 -7.62
N ASP A 118 5.51 5.80 -8.15
CA ASP A 118 5.67 5.08 -9.40
C ASP A 118 5.41 3.57 -9.25
N TYR A 119 5.64 3.02 -8.05
CA TYR A 119 5.69 1.57 -7.84
C TYR A 119 4.58 1.01 -6.95
N LEU A 120 4.02 1.80 -6.02
CA LEU A 120 3.12 1.31 -4.97
C LEU A 120 1.96 0.50 -5.53
N SER A 121 1.30 0.95 -6.60
CA SER A 121 0.20 0.20 -7.22
C SER A 121 0.64 -1.18 -7.70
N ALA A 122 1.76 -1.28 -8.42
CA ALA A 122 2.25 -2.57 -8.92
C ALA A 122 2.78 -3.46 -7.78
N PHE A 123 3.55 -2.88 -6.86
CA PHE A 123 4.15 -3.57 -5.73
C PHE A 123 3.09 -4.10 -4.75
N TYR A 124 2.14 -3.27 -4.32
CA TYR A 124 1.13 -3.69 -3.36
C TYR A 124 0.21 -4.75 -3.94
N ASN A 125 -0.18 -4.64 -5.22
CA ASN A 125 -0.93 -5.70 -5.90
C ASN A 125 -0.16 -7.02 -5.99
N CYS A 126 1.16 -6.98 -6.20
CA CYS A 126 2.02 -8.16 -6.13
C CYS A 126 2.07 -8.75 -4.71
N TYR A 127 2.08 -7.91 -3.68
CA TYR A 127 1.97 -8.33 -2.29
C TYR A 127 0.62 -9.00 -2.00
N ILE A 128 -0.50 -8.47 -2.50
CA ILE A 128 -1.83 -9.07 -2.39
C ILE A 128 -1.84 -10.48 -3.01
N ASP A 129 -1.35 -10.64 -4.25
CA ASP A 129 -1.30 -11.96 -4.90
C ASP A 129 -0.47 -12.98 -4.09
N PHE A 130 0.61 -12.51 -3.45
CA PHE A 130 1.45 -13.35 -2.60
C PHE A 130 0.72 -13.82 -1.33
N ILE A 131 -0.03 -12.94 -0.66
CA ILE A 131 -0.74 -13.32 0.57
C ILE A 131 -2.01 -14.13 0.30
N GLU A 132 -2.67 -13.93 -0.84
CA GLU A 132 -3.87 -14.68 -1.22
C GLU A 132 -3.54 -16.08 -1.72
N CYS A 133 -2.44 -16.25 -2.45
CA CYS A 133 -2.07 -17.51 -3.09
C CYS A 133 -0.57 -17.84 -2.95
N PRO A 134 -0.04 -17.97 -1.71
CA PRO A 134 1.40 -18.11 -1.47
C PRO A 134 2.02 -19.37 -2.07
N GLU A 135 1.26 -20.46 -2.18
CA GLU A 135 1.75 -21.74 -2.73
C GLU A 135 1.98 -21.69 -4.24
N THR A 136 1.24 -20.84 -4.95
CA THR A 136 1.34 -20.68 -6.41
C THR A 136 2.13 -19.44 -6.81
N PHE A 137 2.47 -18.58 -5.84
CA PHE A 137 3.24 -17.37 -6.08
C PHE A 137 4.67 -17.72 -6.46
N SER A 138 5.06 -17.35 -7.68
CA SER A 138 6.36 -17.63 -8.27
C SER A 138 6.88 -16.45 -9.11
N GLU A 139 8.08 -16.59 -9.67
CA GLU A 139 8.67 -15.65 -10.63
C GLU A 139 7.85 -15.47 -11.92
N ASN A 140 6.90 -16.37 -12.18
CA ASN A 140 6.00 -16.31 -13.33
C ASN A 140 4.66 -15.64 -13.02
N THR A 141 4.42 -15.22 -11.77
CA THR A 141 3.21 -14.51 -11.38
C THR A 141 3.14 -13.17 -12.14
N PRO A 142 2.03 -12.85 -12.84
CA PRO A 142 1.96 -11.64 -13.66
C PRO A 142 2.25 -10.34 -12.89
N SER A 143 1.77 -10.23 -11.65
CA SER A 143 2.03 -9.07 -10.79
C SER A 143 3.51 -8.94 -10.42
N TYR A 144 4.19 -10.07 -10.14
CA TYR A 144 5.63 -10.10 -9.88
C TYR A 144 6.44 -9.67 -11.12
N GLN A 145 6.11 -10.21 -12.29
CA GLN A 145 6.78 -9.84 -13.53
C GLN A 145 6.56 -8.36 -13.87
N LYS A 146 5.36 -7.84 -13.60
CA LYS A 146 5.03 -6.42 -13.80
C LYS A 146 5.93 -5.53 -12.96
N ILE A 147 5.98 -5.72 -11.64
CA ILE A 147 6.81 -4.87 -10.78
C ILE A 147 8.29 -5.03 -11.11
N LYS A 148 8.75 -6.26 -11.36
CA LYS A 148 10.15 -6.51 -11.74
C LYS A 148 10.55 -5.84 -13.05
N GLY A 149 9.63 -5.72 -14.01
CA GLY A 149 9.89 -5.03 -15.28
C GLY A 149 9.86 -3.50 -15.19
N MET A 150 9.37 -2.95 -14.07
CA MET A 150 9.40 -1.51 -13.79
C MET A 150 10.68 -1.07 -13.09
N LEU A 151 11.38 -1.98 -12.41
CA LEU A 151 12.65 -1.77 -11.70
C LEU A 151 13.85 -2.07 -12.59
#